data_AF-A0A7U9TI21-F1
#
_entry.id   AF-A0A7U9TI21-F1
#
_cell.length_a   1.000
_cell.length_b   1.000
_cell.length_c   1.000
_cell.angle_alpha   90.00
_cell.angle_beta   90.00
_cell.angle_gamma   90.00
#
_symmetry.space_group_name_H-M   'P 1'
#
loop_
_entity.id
_entity.type
_entity.pdbx_description
1 polymer ?
#
loop_
_entity_poly.entity_id
_entity_poly.type
_entity_poly.pdbx_seq_one_letter_code
_entity_poly.pdbx_strand_id
1 'polypeptide(L)'
;MDKGKIKAFHYSSMQRKYLYNFRKKNQYTMLQVSEMIEMSRNYYEMIENGRKGQRLSLKTAYKFATLLSIDLQDLYNLEEKYLEDQLND
;
A
#
# COMPACT_ATOMS: atom_id res chain seq x y z
N MET A 1 29.64 -5.62 2.59
CA MET A 1 28.36 -4.98 2.22
C MET A 1 27.32 -5.25 3.30
N ASP A 2 26.66 -4.22 3.81
CA ASP A 2 25.69 -4.31 4.91
C ASP A 2 24.37 -4.96 4.46
N LYS A 3 24.02 -6.08 5.09
CA LYS A 3 22.79 -6.85 4.80
C LYS A 3 21.52 -6.06 5.12
N GLY A 4 21.59 -5.04 5.97
CA GLY A 4 20.46 -4.15 6.30
C GLY A 4 20.04 -3.25 5.13
N LYS A 5 21.00 -2.73 4.36
CA LYS A 5 20.74 -1.89 3.18
C LYS A 5 20.12 -2.67 2.02
N ILE A 6 20.52 -3.93 1.83
CA ILE A 6 20.00 -4.80 0.76
C ILE A 6 18.51 -5.09 0.96
N LYS A 7 18.07 -5.37 2.20
CA LYS A 7 16.65 -5.58 2.51
C LYS A 7 15.84 -4.30 2.33
N ALA A 8 16.32 -3.15 2.80
CA ALA A 8 15.60 -1.87 2.67
C ALA A 8 15.40 -1.46 1.20
N PHE A 9 16.39 -1.71 0.35
CA PHE A 9 16.30 -1.44 -1.09
C PHE A 9 15.28 -2.35 -1.78
N HIS A 10 15.29 -3.65 -1.47
CA HIS A 10 14.35 -4.63 -2.03
C HIS A 10 12.89 -4.45 -1.53
N TYR A 11 12.69 -3.88 -0.34
CA TYR A 11 11.33 -3.53 0.15
C TYR A 11 10.76 -2.25 -0.50
N SER A 12 11.61 -1.37 -1.02
CA SER A 12 11.21 -0.10 -1.64
C SER A 12 10.49 -0.29 -2.99
N SER A 13 10.79 -1.36 -3.72
CA SER A 13 10.11 -1.72 -4.97
C SER A 13 8.74 -2.34 -4.72
N MET A 14 8.62 -3.14 -3.66
CA MET A 14 7.38 -3.86 -3.36
C MET A 14 6.31 -3.04 -2.62
N GLN A 15 6.64 -1.85 -2.12
CA GLN A 15 5.69 -1.04 -1.34
C GLN A 15 4.63 -0.38 -2.25
N ARG A 16 3.36 -0.43 -1.84
CA ARG A 16 2.28 0.39 -2.40
C ARG A 16 2.50 1.85 -2.03
N LYS A 17 3.36 2.53 -2.80
CA LYS A 17 3.79 3.91 -2.54
C LYS A 17 2.63 4.88 -2.39
N TYR A 18 1.52 4.67 -3.10
CA TYR A 18 0.36 5.55 -2.99
C TYR A 18 -0.28 5.51 -1.58
N LEU A 19 -0.36 4.34 -0.93
CA LEU A 19 -0.81 4.22 0.47
C LEU A 19 0.20 4.82 1.44
N TYR A 20 1.48 4.49 1.25
CA TYR A 20 2.56 5.01 2.08
C TYR A 20 2.62 6.54 2.05
N ASN A 21 2.57 7.13 0.86
CA ASN A 21 2.62 8.58 0.65
C ASN A 21 1.41 9.26 1.27
N PHE A 22 0.21 8.71 1.10
CA PHE A 22 -0.99 9.22 1.76
C PHE A 22 -0.82 9.26 3.28
N ARG A 23 -0.40 8.13 3.88
CA ARG A 23 -0.20 8.02 5.33
C ARG A 23 0.84 9.01 5.84
N LYS A 24 1.97 9.14 5.14
CA LYS A 24 3.06 10.05 5.52
C LYS A 24 2.70 11.52 5.35
N LYS A 25 2.03 11.89 4.25
CA LYS A 25 1.55 13.25 4.00
C LYS A 25 0.61 13.74 5.10
N ASN A 26 -0.26 12.85 5.59
CA ASN A 26 -1.21 13.16 6.66
C ASN A 26 -0.68 12.86 8.08
N GLN A 27 0.59 12.48 8.21
CA GLN A 27 1.23 12.14 9.49
C GLN A 27 0.50 11.04 10.30
N TYR A 28 -0.21 10.14 9.62
CA TYR A 28 -0.91 9.05 10.28
C TYR A 28 0.03 7.88 10.61
N THR A 29 -0.24 7.25 11.75
CA THR A 29 0.32 5.94 12.09
C THR A 29 -0.40 4.84 11.30
N MET A 30 0.23 3.67 11.16
CA MET A 30 -0.43 2.51 10.54
C MET A 30 -1.69 2.09 11.30
N LEU A 31 -1.69 2.24 12.63
CA LEU A 31 -2.85 1.95 13.47
C LEU A 31 -4.02 2.86 13.11
N GLN A 32 -3.80 4.18 13.08
CA GLN A 32 -4.82 5.16 12.73
C GLN A 32 -5.43 4.90 11.35
N VAL A 33 -4.60 4.65 10.33
CA VAL A 33 -5.13 4.34 8.99
C VAL A 33 -5.92 3.04 9.00
N SER A 34 -5.44 2.01 9.70
CA SER A 34 -6.16 0.73 9.79
C SER A 34 -7.51 0.84 10.49
N GLU A 35 -7.62 1.71 11.50
CA GLU A 35 -8.87 2.01 12.21
C GLU A 35 -9.85 2.76 11.30
N MET A 36 -9.38 3.75 10.53
CA MET A 36 -10.21 4.51 9.57
C MET A 36 -10.89 3.62 8.52
N ILE A 37 -10.27 2.50 8.16
CA ILE A 37 -10.80 1.55 7.16
C ILE A 37 -11.28 0.25 7.79
N GLU A 38 -11.45 0.18 9.11
CA GLU A 38 -11.91 -1.00 9.84
C GLU A 38 -11.14 -2.27 9.44
N MET A 39 -9.83 -2.24 9.64
CA MET A 39 -8.89 -3.29 9.29
C MET A 39 -7.89 -3.51 10.42
N SER A 40 -7.37 -4.74 10.58
CA SER A 40 -6.27 -4.93 11.52
C SER A 40 -5.01 -4.21 11.05
N ARG A 41 -4.29 -3.59 11.99
CA ARG A 41 -3.01 -2.93 11.73
C ARG A 41 -2.04 -3.83 10.95
N ASN A 42 -1.92 -5.10 11.36
CA ASN A 42 -1.02 -6.05 10.71
C ASN A 42 -1.43 -6.31 9.25
N TYR A 43 -2.74 -6.42 8.97
CA TYR A 43 -3.20 -6.62 7.60
C TYR A 43 -2.94 -5.38 6.73
N TYR A 44 -3.17 -4.18 7.26
CA TYR A 44 -2.81 -2.93 6.59
C TYR A 44 -1.30 -2.84 6.32
N GLU A 45 -0.46 -3.14 7.31
CA GLU A 45 1.01 -3.13 7.17
C GLU A 45 1.48 -4.09 6.08
N MET A 46 0.90 -5.30 6.01
CA MET A 46 1.22 -6.26 4.97
C MET A 46 0.83 -5.76 3.58
N ILE A 47 -0.31 -5.08 3.44
CA ILE A 47 -0.76 -4.51 2.17
C ILE A 47 0.14 -3.35 1.74
N GLU A 48 0.34 -2.35 2.62
CA GLU A 48 1.16 -1.17 2.33
C GLU A 48 2.56 -1.59 1.90
N ASN A 49 3.17 -2.54 2.61
CA ASN A 49 4.52 -3.03 2.31
C ASN A 49 4.58 -4.09 1.19
N GLY A 50 3.47 -4.39 0.51
CA GLY A 50 3.42 -5.37 -0.58
C GLY A 50 3.71 -6.82 -0.18
N ARG A 51 3.64 -7.14 1.11
CA ARG A 51 3.90 -8.49 1.65
C ARG A 51 2.68 -9.40 1.55
N LYS A 52 1.54 -8.90 1.06
CA LYS A 52 0.29 -9.66 0.92
C LYS A 52 -0.55 -9.17 -0.24
N GLY A 53 -1.10 -10.13 -0.98
CA GLY A 53 -2.02 -9.91 -2.09
C GLY A 53 -1.31 -9.27 -3.28
N GLN A 54 -1.03 -10.07 -4.31
CA GLN A 54 -0.69 -9.51 -5.62
C GLN A 54 -1.78 -8.51 -6.03
N ARG A 55 -3.06 -8.90 -5.86
CA ARG A 55 -4.21 -8.04 -6.10
C ARG A 55 -5.02 -7.81 -4.83
N LEU A 56 -5.63 -6.62 -4.74
CA LEU A 56 -6.60 -6.29 -3.70
C LEU A 56 -7.96 -6.93 -4.00
N SER A 57 -8.70 -7.31 -2.96
CA SER A 57 -10.12 -7.62 -3.11
C SER A 57 -10.92 -6.35 -3.42
N LEU A 58 -12.06 -6.46 -4.09
CA LEU A 58 -12.94 -5.32 -4.37
C LEU A 58 -13.33 -4.56 -3.08
N LYS A 59 -13.64 -5.29 -1.99
CA LYS A 59 -13.94 -4.69 -0.69
C LYS A 59 -12.77 -3.87 -0.13
N THR A 60 -11.56 -4.40 -0.27
CA THR A 60 -10.34 -3.71 0.17
C THR A 60 -10.05 -2.50 -0.71
N ALA A 61 -10.22 -2.62 -2.02
CA ALA A 61 -10.06 -1.53 -2.97
C ALA A 61 -11.04 -0.39 -2.65
N TYR A 62 -12.33 -0.69 -2.46
CA TYR A 62 -13.33 0.32 -2.09
C TYR A 62 -12.97 1.07 -0.80
N LYS A 63 -12.48 0.36 0.22
CA LYS A 63 -12.00 0.97 1.47
C LYS A 63 -10.85 1.96 1.23
N PHE A 64 -9.89 1.62 0.37
CA PHE A 64 -8.79 2.53 0.05
C PHE A 64 -9.21 3.69 -0.85
N ALA A 65 -10.10 3.49 -1.83
CA ALA A 65 -10.65 4.58 -2.63
C ALA A 65 -11.34 5.61 -1.73
N THR A 66 -12.12 5.13 -0.76
CA THR A 66 -12.77 5.97 0.25
C THR A 66 -11.74 6.72 1.11
N LEU A 67 -10.74 6.02 1.64
CA LEU A 67 -9.67 6.61 2.46
C LEU A 67 -8.90 7.72 1.71
N LEU A 68 -8.61 7.48 0.43
CA LEU A 68 -7.87 8.39 -0.43
C LEU A 68 -8.75 9.51 -1.01
N SER A 69 -10.07 9.42 -0.84
CA SER A 69 -11.05 10.32 -1.46
C SER A 69 -10.92 10.40 -2.98
N ILE A 70 -10.74 9.23 -3.61
CA ILE A 70 -10.69 9.05 -5.07
C ILE A 70 -11.73 8.02 -5.50
N ASP A 71 -12.04 7.95 -6.79
CA ASP A 71 -12.93 6.91 -7.30
C ASP A 71 -12.22 5.55 -7.44
N LEU A 72 -13.01 4.49 -7.71
CA LEU A 72 -12.47 3.14 -7.90
C LEU A 72 -11.60 3.01 -9.16
N GLN A 73 -11.85 3.83 -10.18
CA GLN A 73 -11.10 3.79 -11.44
C GLN A 73 -9.69 4.35 -11.23
N ASP A 74 -9.55 5.44 -10.50
CA ASP A 74 -8.28 6.03 -10.10
C ASP A 74 -7.47 5.05 -9.23
N LEU A 75 -8.12 4.40 -8.28
CA LEU A 75 -7.44 3.38 -7.47
C LEU A 75 -6.99 2.18 -8.32
N TYR A 76 -7.82 1.74 -9.27
CA TYR A 76 -7.45 0.69 -10.20
C TYR A 76 -6.19 1.06 -10.99
N ASN A 77 -6.12 2.28 -11.51
CA ASN A 77 -4.95 2.77 -12.24
C ASN A 77 -3.68 2.80 -11.35
N LEU A 78 -3.81 3.19 -10.07
CA LEU A 78 -2.71 3.17 -9.11
C LEU A 78 -2.24 1.73 -8.81
N GLU A 79 -3.17 0.78 -8.67
CA GLU A 79 -2.85 -0.63 -8.46
C GLU A 79 -2.20 -1.28 -9.69
N GLU A 80 -2.67 -0.99 -10.91
CA GLU A 80 -2.06 -1.53 -12.13
C GLU A 80 -0.64 -1.01 -12.30
N LYS A 81 -0.41 0.29 -12.08
CA LYS A 81 0.94 0.86 -12.07
C LYS A 81 1.85 0.19 -11.04
N TYR A 82 1.34 -0.03 -9.83
CA TYR A 82 2.06 -0.75 -8.79
C TYR A 82 2.45 -2.18 -9.24
N LEU A 83 1.54 -2.89 -9.88
CA LEU A 83 1.78 -4.24 -10.40
C LEU A 83 2.79 -4.26 -11.55
N GLU A 84 2.73 -3.30 -12.47
CA GLU A 84 3.70 -3.13 -13.55
C GLU A 84 5.10 -2.86 -13.00
N ASP A 85 5.22 -1.97 -12.00
CA ASP A 85 6.49 -1.69 -11.33
C ASP A 85 7.09 -2.97 -10.72
N GLN A 86 6.26 -3.88 -10.16
CA GLN A 86 6.74 -5.15 -9.61
C GLN A 86 7.22 -6.18 -10.65
N LEU A 87 6.79 -6.07 -11.91
CA LEU A 87 7.20 -6.99 -12.99
C LEU A 87 8.52 -6.58 -13.65
N ASN A 88 8.90 -5.32 -13.50
CA ASN A 88 10.07 -4.74 -14.15
C ASN A 88 11.31 -4.62 -13.23
N ASP A 89 11.20 -5.08 -11.97
CA ASP A 89 12.27 -5.14 -10.95
C ASP A 89 12.80 -6.57 -10.74
#